data_AF-A0A3N3ZTC4-F1
#
_entry.id   AF-A0A3N3ZTC4-F1
#
_cell.length_a   1.000
_cell.length_b   1.000
_cell.length_c   1.000
_cell.angle_alpha   90.00
_cell.angle_beta   90.00
_cell.angle_gamma   90.00
#
_symmetry.space_group_name_H-M   'P 1'
#
loop_
_entity.id
_entity.type
_entity.pdbx_description
1 polymer ?
#
loop_
_entity_poly.entity_id
_entity_poly.type
_entity_poly.pdbx_seq_one_letter_code
_entity_poly.pdbx_strand_id
1 'polypeptide(L)'
;MSEIQSNTTRDGQGVSRRTVVRNVMWTTPVVVAATAAPAYAASPSEELGLQGWVSVAKSCSSTTQGSVVTIDATSGRYPDRGLWVIGGDGDSTVTSASLTVYLSSSLGTIPWSARAGNTGWSVPVVDASAPRRAGYTAYTTRYSGTWRHDPANNVLLSVGQPRFSGRLPSYTACAQDLSVYSYRKATVDGRTYEIRRGPVYI
;
A
#
# COMPACT_ATOMS: atom_id res chain seq x y z
N MET A 1 -17.08 -48.56 -93.90
CA MET A 1 -18.49 -48.16 -94.05
C MET A 1 -19.24 -48.74 -92.86
N SER A 2 -19.78 -47.89 -91.96
CA SER A 2 -20.76 -48.16 -90.87
C SER A 2 -20.51 -49.33 -89.91
N GLU A 3 -20.96 -49.39 -88.66
CA GLU A 3 -21.53 -48.52 -87.61
C GLU A 3 -21.76 -49.47 -86.41
N ILE A 4 -21.86 -48.90 -85.19
CA ILE A 4 -22.61 -49.41 -84.00
C ILE A 4 -22.12 -50.74 -83.38
N GLN A 5 -21.38 -50.72 -82.27
CA GLN A 5 -21.74 -50.52 -80.84
C GLN A 5 -22.13 -51.78 -80.05
N SER A 6 -21.37 -51.96 -78.96
CA SER A 6 -21.76 -52.41 -77.61
C SER A 6 -22.30 -53.83 -77.42
N ASN A 7 -21.60 -54.67 -76.63
CA ASN A 7 -21.99 -54.87 -75.23
C ASN A 7 -21.01 -55.72 -74.39
N THR A 8 -20.97 -55.34 -73.12
CA THR A 8 -20.81 -56.14 -71.89
C THR A 8 -19.53 -56.94 -71.61
N THR A 9 -18.91 -56.50 -70.51
CA THR A 9 -17.87 -57.07 -69.65
C THR A 9 -17.91 -58.58 -69.42
N ARG A 10 -16.73 -59.21 -69.45
CA ARG A 10 -16.41 -60.43 -68.70
C ARG A 10 -15.04 -60.34 -68.04
N ASP A 11 -15.03 -60.90 -66.84
CA ASP A 11 -13.95 -61.43 -65.99
C ASP A 11 -12.48 -61.26 -66.41
N GLY A 12 -11.64 -60.99 -65.41
CA GLY A 12 -10.23 -61.32 -65.51
C GLY A 12 -9.40 -60.78 -64.37
N GLN A 13 -9.19 -61.59 -63.33
CA GLN A 13 -8.08 -61.41 -62.40
C GLN A 13 -6.75 -61.37 -63.16
N GLY A 14 -5.86 -60.45 -62.80
CA GLY A 14 -4.44 -60.64 -63.05
C GLY A 14 -3.57 -59.38 -62.99
N VAL A 15 -2.50 -59.51 -62.18
CA VAL A 15 -1.22 -58.80 -62.25
C VAL A 15 -1.04 -57.59 -61.31
N SER A 16 -0.39 -57.91 -60.18
CA SER A 16 0.44 -57.05 -59.34
C SER A 16 1.54 -56.34 -60.14
N ARG A 17 1.68 -55.01 -59.98
CA ARG A 17 2.98 -54.30 -59.94
C ARG A 17 2.89 -53.04 -59.07
N ARG A 18 3.87 -52.92 -58.17
CA ARG A 18 4.13 -51.79 -57.26
C ARG A 18 4.16 -50.44 -57.99
N THR A 19 3.54 -49.43 -57.38
CA THR A 19 4.12 -48.08 -57.30
C THR A 19 3.80 -47.47 -55.93
N VAL A 20 4.87 -47.14 -55.20
CA VAL A 20 4.89 -46.46 -53.91
C VAL A 20 4.97 -44.95 -54.16
N VAL A 21 4.10 -44.13 -53.55
CA VAL A 21 4.38 -42.78 -53.01
C VAL A 21 3.23 -42.44 -52.04
N ARG A 22 3.39 -42.53 -50.71
CA ARG A 22 3.90 -41.52 -49.75
C ARG A 22 3.03 -40.26 -49.68
N ASN A 23 2.10 -40.20 -48.71
CA ASN A 23 1.64 -38.95 -48.11
C ASN A 23 1.39 -39.18 -46.63
N VAL A 24 2.20 -38.49 -45.81
CA VAL A 24 2.09 -38.47 -44.36
C VAL A 24 1.07 -37.39 -44.02
N MET A 25 -0.16 -37.79 -43.67
CA MET A 25 -1.08 -36.88 -43.00
C MET A 25 -0.89 -37.10 -41.49
N TRP A 26 -0.09 -36.22 -40.89
CA TRP A 26 0.02 -36.15 -39.44
C TRP A 26 -1.34 -35.73 -38.89
N THR A 27 -2.04 -36.66 -38.27
CA THR A 27 -3.25 -36.39 -37.50
C THR A 27 -2.84 -35.65 -36.22
N THR A 28 -3.16 -34.36 -36.14
CA THR A 28 -3.02 -33.60 -34.90
C THR A 28 -4.10 -34.07 -33.92
N PRO A 29 -3.77 -34.49 -32.69
CA PRO A 29 -4.78 -34.78 -31.69
C PRO A 29 -5.41 -33.47 -31.21
N VAL A 30 -6.73 -33.35 -31.33
CA VAL A 30 -7.49 -32.29 -30.67
C VAL A 30 -7.62 -32.65 -29.19
N VAL A 31 -6.76 -32.08 -28.35
CA VAL A 31 -6.94 -32.14 -26.90
C VAL A 31 -7.90 -31.02 -26.51
N VAL A 32 -9.16 -31.37 -26.25
CA VAL A 32 -10.09 -30.48 -25.55
C VAL A 32 -9.70 -30.45 -24.08
N ALA A 33 -8.85 -29.50 -23.70
CA ALA A 33 -8.59 -29.22 -22.29
C ALA A 33 -9.80 -28.48 -21.72
N ALA A 34 -10.71 -29.21 -21.07
CA ALA A 34 -11.67 -28.59 -20.16
C ALA A 34 -10.90 -28.11 -18.93
N THR A 35 -10.40 -26.88 -18.95
CA THR A 35 -9.87 -26.26 -17.75
C THR A 35 -11.04 -26.03 -16.80
N ALA A 36 -11.10 -26.80 -15.71
CA ALA A 36 -11.86 -26.39 -14.55
C ALA A 36 -11.21 -25.07 -14.09
N ALA A 37 -11.78 -23.94 -14.48
CA ALA A 37 -11.39 -22.65 -13.93
C ALA A 37 -11.59 -22.77 -12.42
N PRO A 38 -10.54 -22.57 -11.60
CA PRO A 38 -10.75 -22.42 -10.17
C PRO A 38 -11.74 -21.28 -9.98
N ALA A 39 -12.92 -21.56 -9.44
CA ALA A 39 -13.83 -20.53 -8.96
C ALA A 39 -13.25 -19.94 -7.66
N TYR A 40 -12.10 -19.28 -7.78
CA TYR A 40 -11.49 -18.46 -6.74
C TYR A 40 -11.06 -17.15 -7.37
N ALA A 41 -12.06 -16.42 -7.84
CA ALA A 41 -12.02 -14.96 -7.81
C ALA A 41 -13.09 -14.51 -6.81
N ALA A 42 -12.95 -14.97 -5.56
CA ALA A 42 -13.46 -14.15 -4.46
C ALA A 42 -12.59 -12.90 -4.49
N SER A 43 -13.15 -11.78 -4.94
CA SER A 43 -12.54 -10.46 -4.78
C SER A 43 -11.96 -10.37 -3.36
N PRO A 44 -10.72 -9.87 -3.17
CA PRO A 44 -10.17 -9.78 -1.84
C PRO A 44 -11.17 -9.01 -0.98
N SER A 45 -11.75 -9.68 0.02
CA SER A 45 -12.28 -9.00 1.20
C SER A 45 -11.17 -8.05 1.61
N GLU A 46 -11.42 -6.75 1.56
CA GLU A 46 -10.38 -5.74 1.77
C GLU A 46 -9.56 -6.12 3.00
N GLU A 47 -8.30 -6.51 2.77
CA GLU A 47 -7.47 -7.03 3.85
C GLU A 47 -7.33 -5.91 4.88
N LEU A 48 -7.69 -6.21 6.14
CA LEU A 48 -7.55 -5.27 7.25
C LEU A 48 -6.17 -4.62 7.19
N GLY A 49 -6.14 -3.30 7.09
CA GLY A 49 -4.90 -2.59 6.77
C GLY A 49 -4.83 -1.22 7.40
N LEU A 50 -3.77 -0.95 8.17
CA LEU A 50 -3.49 0.40 8.64
C LEU A 50 -3.04 1.25 7.45
N GLN A 51 -3.49 2.50 7.37
CA GLN A 51 -3.04 3.53 6.44
C GLN A 51 -3.08 4.91 7.09
N GLY A 52 -2.42 5.89 6.48
CA GLY A 52 -2.41 7.24 7.01
C GLY A 52 -1.39 8.17 6.39
N TRP A 53 -1.67 9.47 6.47
CA TRP A 53 -0.77 10.52 6.01
C TRP A 53 -0.76 11.72 6.96
N VAL A 54 0.42 12.28 7.19
CA VAL A 54 0.61 13.57 7.86
C VAL A 54 1.56 14.41 7.02
N SER A 55 1.36 15.72 7.02
CA SER A 55 2.33 16.65 6.46
C SER A 55 3.44 16.87 7.48
N VAL A 56 4.69 16.81 7.03
CA VAL A 56 5.83 17.32 7.78
C VAL A 56 6.39 18.47 6.98
N ALA A 57 6.60 19.61 7.60
CA ALA A 57 7.11 20.81 6.93
C ALA A 57 8.07 21.56 7.86
N LYS A 58 8.89 22.42 7.28
CA LYS A 58 9.77 23.31 8.02
C LYS A 58 9.57 24.77 7.61
N SER A 59 9.83 25.68 8.53
CA SER A 59 9.91 27.11 8.27
C SER A 59 11.18 27.64 8.93
N CYS A 60 12.08 28.17 8.12
CA CYS A 60 13.40 28.61 8.55
C CYS A 60 13.42 30.12 8.70
N SER A 61 13.71 30.60 9.91
CA SER A 61 13.82 32.02 10.22
C SER A 61 15.05 32.28 11.08
N SER A 62 15.74 33.39 10.79
CA SER A 62 16.82 33.96 11.61
C SER A 62 16.28 34.88 12.72
N THR A 63 14.97 35.13 12.78
CA THR A 63 14.34 35.99 13.79
C THR A 63 14.13 35.26 15.13
N THR A 64 13.70 35.99 16.17
CA THR A 64 13.44 35.47 17.53
C THR A 64 12.47 34.29 17.56
N GLN A 65 11.50 34.25 16.62
CA GLN A 65 10.55 33.15 16.47
C GLN A 65 11.25 31.81 16.16
N GLY A 66 12.48 31.88 15.63
CA GLY A 66 13.34 30.74 15.35
C GLY A 66 12.87 29.91 14.16
N SER A 67 13.62 28.86 13.89
CA SER A 67 13.26 27.88 12.87
C SER A 67 12.42 26.76 13.48
N VAL A 68 11.40 26.31 12.75
CA VAL A 68 10.42 25.34 13.24
C VAL A 68 10.21 24.19 12.26
N VAL A 69 9.95 23.01 12.81
CA VAL A 69 9.42 21.85 12.08
C VAL A 69 7.99 21.59 12.57
N THR A 70 7.09 21.22 11.68
CA THR A 70 5.69 20.94 12.00
C THR A 70 5.29 19.55 11.56
N ILE A 71 4.37 18.95 12.31
CA ILE A 71 3.65 17.72 11.93
C ILE A 71 2.17 18.11 11.94
N ASP A 72 1.49 17.96 10.80
CA ASP A 72 0.12 18.46 10.63
C ASP A 72 -0.72 17.50 9.77
N ALA A 73 -1.85 17.03 10.31
CA ALA A 73 -2.87 16.33 9.54
C ALA A 73 -4.19 17.11 9.42
N THR A 74 -4.25 18.32 10.00
CA THR A 74 -5.43 19.20 10.04
C THR A 74 -5.72 19.92 8.73
N SER A 75 -4.75 19.96 7.82
CA SER A 75 -4.89 20.58 6.50
C SER A 75 -5.64 19.72 5.47
N GLY A 76 -6.24 18.60 5.89
CA GLY A 76 -7.00 17.74 5.00
C GLY A 76 -7.82 16.70 5.73
N ARG A 77 -8.43 15.80 4.96
CA ARG A 77 -9.27 14.70 5.45
C ARG A 77 -8.93 13.41 4.72
N TYR A 78 -9.50 12.29 5.14
CA TYR A 78 -9.44 11.04 4.39
C TYR A 78 -9.82 11.26 2.91
N PRO A 79 -9.10 10.65 1.95
CA PRO A 79 -7.96 9.74 2.12
C PRO A 79 -6.59 10.45 2.13
N ASP A 80 -6.55 11.78 2.16
CA ASP A 80 -5.29 12.54 1.99
C ASP A 80 -4.55 12.81 3.30
N ARG A 81 -5.25 12.82 4.44
CA ARG A 81 -4.70 13.13 5.77
C ARG A 81 -5.39 12.34 6.88
N GLY A 82 -4.65 12.13 7.97
CA GLY A 82 -5.11 11.41 9.16
C GLY A 82 -4.60 9.99 9.23
N LEU A 83 -5.19 9.19 10.11
CA LEU A 83 -4.95 7.77 10.26
C LEU A 83 -6.26 7.03 9.99
N TRP A 84 -6.20 5.94 9.25
CA TRP A 84 -7.36 5.11 8.98
C TRP A 84 -7.01 3.63 8.89
N VAL A 85 -8.01 2.78 9.12
CA VAL A 85 -7.92 1.33 8.96
C VAL A 85 -8.88 0.94 7.84
N ILE A 86 -8.35 0.31 6.79
CA ILE A 86 -9.13 -0.30 5.70
C ILE A 86 -9.68 -1.64 6.18
N GLY A 87 -10.90 -1.99 5.77
CA GLY A 87 -11.52 -3.27 6.07
C GLY A 87 -12.11 -3.39 7.47
N GLY A 88 -12.10 -2.31 8.26
CA GLY A 88 -12.69 -2.27 9.59
C GLY A 88 -14.14 -1.77 9.56
N ASP A 89 -15.00 -2.38 10.37
CA ASP A 89 -16.42 -2.07 10.49
C ASP A 89 -16.76 -1.33 11.81
N GLY A 90 -18.06 -1.13 12.07
CA GLY A 90 -18.53 -0.42 13.27
C GLY A 90 -18.25 -1.12 14.60
N ASP A 91 -17.96 -2.43 14.59
CA ASP A 91 -17.72 -3.24 15.78
C ASP A 91 -16.22 -3.47 16.02
N SER A 92 -15.40 -3.23 15.00
CA SER A 92 -13.95 -3.31 15.04
C SER A 92 -13.36 -2.36 16.08
N THR A 93 -12.44 -2.87 16.89
CA THR A 93 -11.80 -2.14 17.98
C THR A 93 -10.35 -1.79 17.64
N VAL A 94 -10.04 -0.49 17.57
CA VAL A 94 -8.69 0.01 17.30
C VAL A 94 -8.05 0.56 18.58
N THR A 95 -6.90 0.01 18.96
CA THR A 95 -6.13 0.38 20.15
C THR A 95 -4.66 0.62 19.84
N SER A 96 -3.93 1.21 20.80
CA SER A 96 -2.48 1.41 20.73
C SER A 96 -1.99 2.11 19.45
N ALA A 97 -2.83 2.99 18.89
CA ALA A 97 -2.53 3.72 17.68
C ALA A 97 -1.44 4.77 17.96
N SER A 98 -0.42 4.79 17.11
CA SER A 98 0.73 5.69 17.26
C SER A 98 1.33 6.06 15.91
N LEU A 99 1.94 7.24 15.91
CA LEU A 99 2.76 7.76 14.82
C LEU A 99 4.13 8.13 15.39
N THR A 100 5.17 7.55 14.81
CA THR A 100 6.56 7.91 15.07
C THR A 100 7.12 8.64 13.84
N VAL A 101 7.68 9.82 14.06
CA VAL A 101 8.45 10.56 13.06
C VAL A 101 9.92 10.47 13.43
N TYR A 102 10.75 10.07 12.47
CA TYR A 102 12.20 10.00 12.63
C TYR A 102 12.83 11.22 11.96
N LEU A 103 13.58 11.98 12.74
CA LEU A 103 14.36 13.13 12.28
C LEU A 103 15.83 12.91 12.59
N SER A 104 16.73 13.50 11.80
CA SER A 104 18.18 13.34 11.98
C SER A 104 18.59 13.62 13.43
N SER A 105 19.40 12.73 14.01
CA SER A 105 19.93 12.92 15.36
C SER A 105 20.89 14.11 15.47
N SER A 106 21.43 14.60 14.34
CA SER A 106 22.25 15.81 14.30
C SER A 106 21.49 17.09 14.68
N LEU A 107 20.16 17.07 14.67
CA LEU A 107 19.32 18.18 15.11
C LEU A 107 19.21 18.29 16.64
N GLY A 108 19.79 17.33 17.37
CA GLY A 108 19.59 17.20 18.81
C GLY A 108 18.18 16.75 19.17
N THR A 109 17.80 16.96 20.43
CA THR A 109 16.42 16.69 20.90
C THR A 109 15.54 17.90 20.61
N ILE A 110 14.48 17.69 19.85
CA ILE A 110 13.51 18.71 19.46
C ILE A 110 12.39 18.74 20.52
N PRO A 111 12.20 19.86 21.23
CA PRO A 111 11.05 20.03 22.12
C PRO A 111 9.80 20.27 21.27
N TRP A 112 8.80 19.42 21.43
CA TRP A 112 7.53 19.52 20.73
C TRP A 112 6.45 20.17 21.59
N SER A 113 5.56 20.90 20.93
CA SER A 113 4.35 21.46 21.54
C SER A 113 3.13 21.13 20.68
N ALA A 114 2.00 20.83 21.34
CA ALA A 114 0.71 20.77 20.67
C ALA A 114 0.31 22.16 20.15
N ARG A 115 -0.30 22.20 18.98
CA ARG A 115 -0.90 23.40 18.39
C ARG A 115 -2.42 23.31 18.44
N ALA A 116 -3.09 24.45 18.30
CA ALA A 116 -4.54 24.50 18.16
C ALA A 116 -5.03 23.58 17.03
N GLY A 117 -6.00 22.72 17.34
CA GLY A 117 -6.52 21.68 16.45
C GLY A 117 -5.97 20.28 16.73
N ASN A 118 -4.94 20.13 17.55
CA ASN A 118 -4.49 18.82 18.02
C ASN A 118 -5.54 18.16 18.91
N THR A 119 -6.13 17.06 18.47
CA THR A 119 -7.25 16.40 19.15
C THR A 119 -6.99 14.91 19.32
N GLY A 120 -6.99 14.42 20.56
CA GLY A 120 -6.80 12.98 20.87
C GLY A 120 -5.39 12.45 20.65
N TRP A 121 -4.40 13.28 20.32
CA TRP A 121 -3.00 12.89 20.15
C TRP A 121 -2.10 13.49 21.23
N SER A 122 -1.22 12.67 21.80
CA SER A 122 -0.22 13.13 22.77
C SER A 122 0.84 14.01 22.09
N VAL A 123 1.50 14.89 22.85
CA VAL A 123 2.68 15.59 22.33
C VAL A 123 3.78 14.56 21.99
N PRO A 124 4.47 14.69 20.84
CA PRO A 124 5.57 13.79 20.48
C PRO A 124 6.71 13.85 21.50
N VAL A 125 7.19 12.69 21.91
CA VAL A 125 8.34 12.55 22.83
C VAL A 125 9.34 11.57 22.26
N VAL A 126 10.60 11.66 22.69
CA VAL A 126 11.63 10.69 22.32
C VAL A 126 11.21 9.30 22.81
N ASP A 127 11.18 8.33 21.90
CA ASP A 127 10.72 6.98 22.19
C ASP A 127 11.80 5.94 21.89
N ALA A 128 12.48 5.48 22.94
CA ALA A 128 13.52 4.46 22.84
C ALA A 128 12.96 3.05 22.53
N SER A 129 11.65 2.84 22.66
CA SER A 129 10.99 1.57 22.34
C SER A 129 10.55 1.46 20.86
N ALA A 130 10.53 2.58 20.14
CA ALA A 130 10.24 2.58 18.71
C ALA A 130 11.35 1.83 17.93
N PRO A 131 11.02 1.21 16.78
CA PRO A 131 12.01 0.54 15.95
C PRO A 131 13.21 1.44 15.65
N ARG A 132 14.41 1.02 16.08
CA ARG A 132 15.61 1.84 15.92
C ARG A 132 15.91 2.12 14.45
N ARG A 133 16.37 3.33 14.18
CA ARG A 133 16.89 3.75 12.87
C ARG A 133 18.18 4.54 13.07
N ALA A 134 19.29 3.99 12.58
CA ALA A 134 20.61 4.58 12.77
C ALA A 134 20.69 6.00 12.19
N GLY A 135 21.21 6.95 12.96
CA GLY A 135 21.30 8.36 12.58
C GLY A 135 20.02 9.18 12.79
N TYR A 136 18.98 8.61 13.41
CA TYR A 136 17.71 9.32 13.64
C TYR A 136 17.25 9.23 15.09
N THR A 137 16.59 10.28 15.55
CA THR A 137 15.83 10.32 16.80
C THR A 137 14.36 10.02 16.50
N ALA A 138 13.78 9.07 17.22
CA ALA A 138 12.37 8.67 17.08
C ALA A 138 11.49 9.52 18.00
N TYR A 139 10.56 10.28 17.42
CA TYR A 139 9.55 11.05 18.16
C TYR A 139 8.17 10.40 17.98
N THR A 140 7.64 9.80 19.05
CA THR A 140 6.34 9.10 19.01
C THR A 140 5.24 9.94 19.64
N THR A 141 4.13 10.07 18.92
CA THR A 141 2.83 10.52 19.43
C THR A 141 1.84 9.35 19.45
N ARG A 142 1.00 9.29 20.48
CA ARG A 142 0.01 8.22 20.69
C ARG A 142 -1.40 8.80 20.60
N TYR A 143 -2.29 8.05 19.96
CA TYR A 143 -3.69 8.39 19.82
C TYR A 143 -4.53 7.73 20.92
N SER A 144 -5.38 8.53 21.56
CA SER A 144 -6.32 8.12 22.60
C SER A 144 -7.74 8.61 22.34
N GLY A 145 -8.01 9.13 21.13
CA GLY A 145 -9.35 9.55 20.74
C GLY A 145 -10.21 8.39 20.23
N THR A 146 -11.38 8.74 19.70
CA THR A 146 -12.35 7.78 19.18
C THR A 146 -12.17 7.52 17.69
N TRP A 147 -12.64 6.36 17.25
CA TRP A 147 -12.68 5.97 15.85
C TRP A 147 -14.11 6.09 15.32
N ARG A 148 -14.25 6.48 14.06
CA ARG A 148 -15.53 6.57 13.36
C ARG A 148 -15.50 5.67 12.13
N HIS A 149 -16.44 4.74 12.04
CA HIS A 149 -16.65 3.95 10.85
C HIS A 149 -17.27 4.81 9.73
N ASP A 150 -16.67 4.77 8.55
CA ASP A 150 -17.19 5.31 7.31
C ASP A 150 -17.63 4.13 6.41
N PRO A 151 -18.94 3.81 6.39
CA PRO A 151 -19.44 2.64 5.66
C PRO A 151 -19.35 2.78 4.14
N ALA A 152 -19.26 4.01 3.61
CA ALA A 152 -19.16 4.22 2.17
C ALA A 152 -17.79 3.82 1.62
N ASN A 153 -16.75 3.92 2.46
CA ASN A 153 -15.38 3.62 2.12
C ASN A 153 -14.86 2.37 2.85
N ASN A 154 -15.67 1.75 3.72
CA ASN A 154 -15.30 0.60 4.54
C ASN A 154 -13.99 0.82 5.35
N VAL A 155 -13.93 1.99 6.02
CA VAL A 155 -12.76 2.40 6.81
C VAL A 155 -13.14 2.87 8.20
N LEU A 156 -12.26 2.64 9.17
CA LEU A 156 -12.27 3.33 10.46
C LEU A 156 -11.35 4.53 10.39
N LEU A 157 -11.87 5.69 10.74
CA LEU A 157 -11.14 6.96 10.73
C LEU A 157 -10.84 7.39 12.15
N SER A 158 -9.60 7.81 12.43
CA SER A 158 -9.31 8.54 13.66
C SER A 158 -10.07 9.87 13.63
N VAL A 159 -10.96 10.13 14.59
CA VAL A 159 -11.74 11.39 14.62
C VAL A 159 -10.84 12.60 14.87
N GLY A 160 -9.81 12.39 15.68
CA GLY A 160 -8.84 13.42 16.05
C GLY A 160 -7.61 13.43 15.15
N GLN A 161 -7.06 14.61 14.89
CA GLN A 161 -5.91 14.80 14.01
C GLN A 161 -4.72 15.39 14.76
N PRO A 162 -3.48 14.94 14.49
CA PRO A 162 -2.29 15.47 15.13
C PRO A 162 -1.93 16.85 14.58
N ARG A 163 -1.51 17.75 15.48
CA ARG A 163 -0.93 19.05 15.09
C ARG A 163 0.14 19.53 16.07
N PHE A 164 1.39 19.57 15.61
CA PHE A 164 2.53 19.86 16.45
C PHE A 164 3.51 20.84 15.78
N SER A 165 4.27 21.54 16.61
CA SER A 165 5.48 22.26 16.20
C SER A 165 6.63 21.93 17.13
N GLY A 166 7.81 21.78 16.56
CA GLY A 166 9.07 21.65 17.28
C GLY A 166 10.04 22.75 16.85
N ARG A 167 10.79 23.30 17.80
CA ARG A 167 11.81 24.32 17.52
C ARG A 167 13.11 23.65 17.13
N LEU A 168 13.68 24.04 15.99
CA LEU A 168 14.99 23.59 15.54
C LEU A 168 16.09 24.44 16.20
N PRO A 169 17.30 23.88 16.40
CA PRO A 169 18.36 24.54 17.17
C PRO A 169 18.93 25.79 16.49
N SER A 170 18.86 25.88 15.15
CA SER A 170 19.37 27.02 14.41
C SER A 170 18.73 27.14 13.03
N TYR A 171 18.90 28.32 12.42
CA TYR A 171 18.57 28.53 11.00
C TYR A 171 19.36 27.58 10.10
N THR A 172 20.67 27.43 10.34
CA THR A 172 21.53 26.54 9.54
C THR A 172 21.02 25.10 9.56
N ALA A 173 20.60 24.59 10.73
CA ALA A 173 20.02 23.25 10.85
C ALA A 173 18.71 23.11 10.08
N CYS A 174 17.91 24.16 9.99
CA CYS A 174 16.67 24.17 9.21
C CYS A 174 16.90 24.31 7.71
N ALA A 175 17.89 25.09 7.29
CA ALA A 175 18.18 25.39 5.89
C ALA A 175 18.70 24.18 5.10
N GLN A 176 19.20 23.14 5.79
CA GLN A 176 19.55 21.86 5.17
C GLN A 176 18.31 21.05 4.81
N ASP A 177 18.40 20.18 3.80
CA ASP A 177 17.36 19.19 3.53
C ASP A 177 17.21 18.23 4.71
N LEU A 178 15.98 18.10 5.22
CA LEU A 178 15.69 17.19 6.32
C LEU A 178 15.05 15.93 5.76
N SER A 179 15.74 14.80 5.91
CA SER A 179 15.14 13.49 5.62
C SER A 179 14.22 13.07 6.77
N VAL A 180 13.01 12.66 6.42
CA VAL A 180 11.97 12.25 7.36
C VAL A 180 11.50 10.85 7.03
N TYR A 181 11.50 9.99 8.04
CA TYR A 181 10.80 8.71 7.97
C TYR A 181 9.60 8.72 8.91
N SER A 182 8.60 7.92 8.60
CA SER A 182 7.49 7.69 9.50
C SER A 182 7.26 6.20 9.74
N TYR A 183 6.86 5.88 10.95
CA TYR A 183 6.36 4.58 11.35
C TYR A 183 5.00 4.77 12.00
N ARG A 184 4.04 3.92 11.66
CA ARG A 184 2.71 3.90 12.26
C ARG A 184 2.45 2.50 12.78
N LYS A 185 1.80 2.43 13.92
CA LYS A 185 1.35 1.17 14.52
C LYS A 185 -0.05 1.36 15.07
N ALA A 186 -0.90 0.37 14.91
CA ALA A 186 -2.18 0.25 15.59
C ALA A 186 -2.50 -1.23 15.80
N THR A 187 -3.33 -1.55 16.79
CA THR A 187 -3.87 -2.89 16.98
C THR A 187 -5.35 -2.86 16.67
N VAL A 188 -5.78 -3.67 15.71
CA VAL A 188 -7.18 -3.78 15.26
C VAL A 188 -7.63 -5.20 15.60
N ASP A 189 -8.67 -5.33 16.42
CA ASP A 189 -9.23 -6.61 16.84
C ASP A 189 -8.17 -7.60 17.38
N GLY A 190 -7.25 -7.06 18.18
CA GLY A 190 -6.15 -7.83 18.79
C GLY A 190 -4.96 -8.09 17.87
N ARG A 191 -5.04 -7.75 16.57
CA ARG A 191 -3.92 -7.89 15.63
C ARG A 191 -3.19 -6.57 15.41
N THR A 192 -1.87 -6.57 15.59
CA THR A 192 -1.03 -5.39 15.34
C THR A 192 -0.72 -5.23 13.85
N TYR A 193 -0.92 -4.00 13.36
CA TYR A 193 -0.58 -3.57 12.02
C TYR A 193 0.46 -2.45 12.07
N GLU A 194 1.39 -2.49 11.13
CA GLU A 194 2.49 -1.54 11.06
C GLU A 194 2.70 -1.02 9.64
N ILE A 195 3.12 0.24 9.53
CA ILE A 195 3.53 0.82 8.25
C ILE A 195 4.79 1.63 8.46
N ARG A 196 5.72 1.52 7.51
CA ARG A 196 6.92 2.38 7.42
C ARG A 196 6.89 3.13 6.10
N ARG A 197 7.21 4.42 6.12
CA ARG A 197 7.33 5.26 4.91
C ARG A 197 8.56 6.16 5.00
N GLY A 198 9.06 6.57 3.84
CA GLY A 198 10.17 7.49 3.68
C GLY A 198 11.44 6.83 3.12
N PRO A 199 12.50 7.63 2.87
CA PRO A 199 12.59 9.03 3.27
C PRO A 199 11.70 9.93 2.41
N VAL A 200 11.23 11.02 3.01
CA VAL A 200 10.77 12.22 2.30
C VAL A 200 11.69 13.35 2.73
N TYR A 201 12.07 14.21 1.78
CA TYR A 201 12.93 15.37 2.04
C TYR A 201 12.06 16.62 2.16
N ILE A 202 12.31 17.43 3.20
CA ILE A 202 11.60 18.68 3.49
C ILE A 202 12.57 19.81 3.80
#